data_AF-A0A350XLZ2-F1
#
_entry.id   AF-A0A350XLZ2-F1
#
_cell.length_a   1.000
_cell.length_b   1.000
_cell.length_c   1.000
_cell.angle_alpha   90.00
_cell.angle_beta   90.00
_cell.angle_gamma   90.00
#
_symmetry.space_group_name_H-M   'P 1'
#
loop_
_entity.id
_entity.type
_entity.pdbx_description
1 polymer ?
#
loop_
_entity_poly.entity_id
_entity_poly.type
_entity_poly.pdbx_seq_one_letter_code
_entity_poly.pdbx_strand_id
1 'polypeptide(L)' 'QYFPPYDAVPIVRQQTLEKYPQLRQAMQQIGGTITEKDMRNLNYQVDGEGKDVKQVAQQFLKSKGLVKK' A
#
# COMPACT_ATOMS: atom_id res chain seq x y z
N GLN A 1 -20.43 17.48 -0.94
CA GLN A 1 -19.63 16.37 -0.36
C GLN A 1 -20.08 16.21 1.08
N TYR A 2 -20.75 15.11 1.41
CA TYR A 2 -21.39 14.92 2.73
C TYR A 2 -20.44 14.24 3.74
N PHE A 3 -19.49 13.45 3.26
CA PHE A 3 -18.51 12.73 4.09
C PHE A 3 -17.12 13.38 4.03
N PRO A 4 -16.33 13.29 5.12
CA PRO A 4 -14.94 13.72 5.13
C PRO A 4 -14.09 12.85 4.17
N PRO A 5 -12.87 13.31 3.80
CA PRO A 5 -11.91 12.47 3.09
C PRO A 5 -11.47 11.29 3.96
N TYR A 6 -11.30 10.12 3.33
CA TYR A 6 -10.86 8.86 3.96
C TYR A 6 -9.63 8.31 3.23
N ASP A 7 -8.61 9.15 3.07
CA ASP A 7 -7.38 8.74 2.41
C ASP A 7 -6.57 7.78 3.28
N ALA A 8 -6.09 6.70 2.68
CA ALA A 8 -5.23 5.74 3.35
C ALA A 8 -3.80 6.31 3.48
N VAL A 9 -3.28 6.34 4.71
CA VAL A 9 -1.91 6.80 4.99
C VAL A 9 -1.18 5.82 5.91
N PRO A 10 0.13 5.59 5.69
CA PRO A 10 0.93 4.79 6.61
C PRO A 10 1.19 5.58 7.90
N ILE A 11 0.93 4.95 9.04
CA ILE A 11 1.23 5.52 10.36
C ILE A 11 2.27 4.63 11.05
N VAL A 12 3.37 5.24 11.51
CA VAL A 12 4.49 4.54 12.14
C VAL A 12 4.77 5.19 13.50
N ARG A 13 5.06 4.38 14.52
CA ARG A 13 5.47 4.88 15.83
C ARG A 13 6.80 5.63 15.71
N GLN A 14 6.90 6.79 16.36
CA GLN A 14 8.10 7.61 16.34
C GLN A 14 9.37 6.84 16.75
N GLN A 15 9.31 6.11 17.86
CA GLN A 15 10.44 5.29 18.35
C GLN A 15 10.92 4.26 17.32
N THR A 16 9.99 3.66 16.55
CA THR A 16 10.34 2.72 15.47
C THR A 16 11.04 3.43 14.32
N LEU A 17 10.59 4.64 13.98
CA LEU A 17 11.20 5.43 12.91
C LEU A 17 12.60 5.93 13.28
N GLU A 18 12.82 6.29 14.55
CA GLU A 18 14.14 6.66 15.08
C GLU A 18 15.11 5.47 15.06
N LYS A 19 14.63 4.27 15.42
CA LYS A 19 15.43 3.04 15.38
C LYS A 19 15.73 2.56 13.95
N TYR A 20 14.81 2.78 13.02
CA TYR A 20 14.89 2.33 11.63
C TYR A 20 14.59 3.48 10.66
N PRO A 21 15.50 4.45 10.50
CA PRO A 21 15.26 5.64 9.67
C PRO A 21 14.98 5.32 8.20
N GLN A 22 15.46 4.19 7.69
CA GLN A 22 15.17 3.69 6.33
C GLN A 22 13.67 3.43 6.08
N LEU A 23 12.87 3.23 7.13
CA LEU A 23 11.42 3.10 7.00
C LEU A 23 10.80 4.37 6.41
N ARG A 24 11.35 5.55 6.69
CA ARG A 24 10.84 6.81 6.12
C ARG A 24 10.87 6.77 4.59
N GLN A 25 12.02 6.39 4.04
CA GLN A 25 12.21 6.30 2.59
C GLN A 25 11.30 5.23 1.98
N ALA A 26 11.21 4.05 2.61
CA ALA A 26 10.35 2.97 2.13
C ALA A 26 8.85 3.38 2.14
N MET A 27 8.37 4.04 3.19
CA MET A 27 6.98 4.50 3.28
C MET A 27 6.68 5.60 2.24
N GLN A 28 7.63 6.52 2.02
CA GLN A 28 7.49 7.57 0.99
C GLN A 28 7.36 7.01 -0.41
N GLN A 29 8.07 5.91 -0.73
CA GLN A 29 7.98 5.25 -2.03
C GLN A 29 6.60 4.63 -2.30
N ILE A 30 5.82 4.32 -1.25
CA ILE A 30 4.47 3.75 -1.38
C ILE A 30 3.41 4.86 -1.45
N GLY A 31 3.64 6.01 -0.80
CA GLY A 31 2.72 7.14 -0.78
C GLY A 31 2.31 7.59 -2.18
N GLY A 32 1.00 7.70 -2.43
CA GLY A 32 0.45 8.15 -3.71
C GLY A 32 0.56 7.15 -4.87
N THR A 33 1.05 5.92 -4.64
CA THR A 33 1.20 4.92 -5.72
C THR A 33 -0.07 4.13 -6.02
N ILE A 34 -1.02 4.11 -5.09
CA ILE A 34 -2.28 3.37 -5.19
C ILE A 34 -3.40 4.36 -5.49
N THR A 35 -3.93 4.31 -6.71
CA THR A 35 -5.13 5.06 -7.07
C THR A 35 -6.38 4.38 -6.53
N GLU A 36 -7.52 5.08 -6.47
CA GLU A 36 -8.79 4.44 -6.08
C GLU A 36 -9.17 3.28 -7.01
N LYS A 37 -8.87 3.40 -8.31
CA LYS A 37 -9.12 2.34 -9.29
C LYS A 37 -8.22 1.13 -9.00
N ASP A 38 -6.95 1.36 -8.68
CA ASP A 38 -6.04 0.30 -8.26
C ASP A 38 -6.59 -0.40 -7.03
N MET A 39 -6.98 0.34 -5.99
CA MET A 39 -7.50 -0.23 -4.74
C MET A 39 -8.76 -1.08 -4.96
N ARG A 40 -9.72 -0.59 -5.76
CA ARG A 40 -10.93 -1.37 -6.11
C ARG A 40 -10.58 -2.69 -6.81
N ASN A 41 -9.63 -2.65 -7.74
CA ASN A 41 -9.19 -3.84 -8.45
C ASN A 41 -8.41 -4.82 -7.55
N LEU A 42 -7.60 -4.32 -6.61
CA LEU A 42 -6.89 -5.15 -5.64
C LEU A 42 -7.88 -5.85 -4.69
N ASN A 43 -8.88 -5.12 -4.20
CA ASN A 43 -9.92 -5.70 -3.34
C ASN A 43 -10.75 -6.75 -4.09
N TYR A 44 -11.13 -6.51 -5.34
CA TYR A 44 -11.87 -7.49 -6.15
C TYR A 44 -11.08 -8.79 -6.36
N GLN A 45 -9.77 -8.71 -6.57
CA GLN A 45 -8.92 -9.89 -6.68
C GLN A 45 -8.95 -10.77 -5.42
N VAL A 46 -9.04 -10.15 -4.25
CA VAL A 46 -9.10 -10.87 -2.97
C VAL A 46 -10.51 -11.36 -2.70
N ASP A 47 -11.48 -10.46 -2.62
CA ASP A 47 -12.83 -10.76 -2.16
C ASP A 47 -13.69 -11.43 -3.24
N GLY A 48 -13.51 -11.03 -4.49
CA GLY A 48 -14.27 -11.55 -5.63
C GLY A 48 -13.66 -12.79 -6.25
N GLU A 49 -12.34 -12.82 -6.45
CA GLU A 49 -11.64 -13.94 -7.09
C GLU A 49 -10.99 -14.92 -6.10
N GLY A 50 -10.99 -14.61 -4.80
CA GLY A 50 -10.44 -15.48 -3.76
C GLY A 50 -8.91 -15.60 -3.79
N LYS A 51 -8.19 -14.65 -4.40
CA LYS A 51 -6.72 -14.68 -4.44
C LYS A 51 -6.13 -14.37 -3.08
N ASP A 52 -4.97 -14.97 -2.81
CA ASP A 52 -4.20 -14.71 -1.59
C ASP A 52 -3.73 -13.25 -1.52
N VAL A 53 -4.01 -12.60 -0.38
CA VAL A 53 -3.72 -11.18 -0.14
C VAL A 53 -2.23 -10.87 -0.31
N LYS A 54 -1.35 -11.75 0.19
CA LYS A 54 0.10 -11.54 0.13
C LYS A 54 0.58 -11.61 -1.32
N GLN A 55 0.07 -12.55 -2.11
CA GLN A 55 0.38 -12.64 -3.54
C GLN A 55 -0.09 -11.39 -4.30
N VAL A 56 -1.32 -10.94 -4.09
CA VAL A 56 -1.88 -9.73 -4.74
C VAL A 56 -1.04 -8.50 -4.40
N ALA A 57 -0.72 -8.27 -3.12
CA ALA A 57 0.10 -7.16 -2.68
C ALA A 57 1.52 -7.23 -3.29
N GLN A 58 2.15 -8.41 -3.28
CA GLN A 58 3.50 -8.57 -3.84
C GLN A 58 3.52 -8.33 -5.35
N GLN A 59 2.52 -8.81 -6.10
CA GLN A 59 2.41 -8.56 -7.54
C GLN A 59 2.21 -7.07 -7.84
N PHE A 60 1.39 -6.38 -7.04
CA PHE A 60 1.21 -4.93 -7.17
C PHE A 60 2.51 -4.16 -6.92
N LEU A 61 3.23 -4.46 -5.83
CA LEU A 61 4.50 -3.82 -5.54
C LEU A 61 5.55 -4.08 -6.64
N LYS A 62 5.56 -5.30 -7.22
CA LYS A 62 6.42 -5.65 -8.37
C LYS A 62 6.03 -4.87 -9.63
N SER A 63 4.75 -4.74 -9.94
CA SER A 63 4.29 -4.02 -11.14
C SER A 63 4.59 -2.52 -11.08
N LYS A 64 4.64 -1.94 -9.88
CA LYS A 64 5.08 -0.55 -9.64
C LYS A 64 6.61 -0.40 -9.50
N GLY A 65 7.37 -1.49 -9.61
CA GLY A 65 8.84 -1.47 -9.49
C GLY A 65 9.37 -1.21 -8.08
N LEU A 66 8.52 -1.33 -7.05
CA LEU A 66 8.87 -1.02 -5.65
C LEU A 66 9.64 -2.16 -4.96
N VAL A 67 9.48 -3.40 -5.45
CA VAL A 67 10.22 -4.56 -4.96
C VAL A 67 10.71 -5.42 -6.13
N LYS A 68 11.91 -6.01 -5.99
CA LYS A 68 12.47 -6.92 -6.99
C LYS A 68 11.84 -8.32 -6.89
N LYS A 69 12.09 -9.15 -7.91
CA LYS A 69 11.56 -10.51 -8.05
C LYS A 69 11.85 -11.36 -6.81
#